data_AF-A0A2H6EBA8-F1
#
_entry.id   AF-A0A2H6EBA8-F1
#
_cell.length_a   1.000
_cell.length_b   1.000
_cell.length_c   1.000
_cell.angle_alpha   90.00
_cell.angle_beta   90.00
_cell.angle_gamma   90.00
#
_symmetry.space_group_name_H-M   'P 1'
#
loop_
_entity.id
_entity.type
_entity.pdbx_description
1 polymer ?
#
loop_
_entity_poly.entity_id
_entity_poly.type
_entity_poly.pdbx_seq_one_letter_code
_entity_poly.pdbx_strand_id
1 'polypeptide(L)'
;MNENEIIIVNTIHRNEYDKVVTDAVEYAILSFPFTVNRMNLINITDRIKNIAKGKIAEGLFFTFCKHNGIIADYSRCNTPFYTIDKRDFILDNYEWDIKNNFIIHNNKVLADDYTNLPALVPDRFNRDQWSKRNEMQHNGLSGVRLLFSFMKRDEIFKMVLTDEQDELIRKIYSKYKGQTQNAAPFDTDEFWNAMIKKGGGNKYMLQIINRPYLVITGYAGREEFKLFRKQKPGAFLNGAFRTRIINRNTEIRTLPSFATLYPHLKHKMYYAEFRKTH
;
A
#
# COMPACT_ATOMS: atom_id res chain seq x y z
N MET A 1 -11.32 2.03 19.24
CA MET A 1 -10.22 3.00 19.36
C MET A 1 -10.74 4.43 19.28
N ASN A 2 -10.02 5.34 19.92
CA ASN A 2 -10.26 6.77 19.91
C ASN A 2 -9.36 7.48 18.88
N GLU A 3 -9.75 8.69 18.49
CA GLU A 3 -9.00 9.49 17.50
C GLU A 3 -7.58 9.84 17.97
N ASN A 4 -7.37 10.04 19.27
CA ASN A 4 -6.04 10.30 19.84
C ASN A 4 -5.09 9.08 19.83
N GLU A 5 -5.56 7.92 19.37
CA GLU A 5 -4.74 6.73 19.15
C GLU A 5 -4.28 6.58 17.69
N ILE A 6 -4.72 7.47 16.80
CA ILE A 6 -4.34 7.50 15.38
C ILE A 6 -2.94 8.11 15.24
N ILE A 7 -2.08 7.48 14.45
CA ILE A 7 -0.71 7.94 14.21
C ILE A 7 -0.63 8.61 12.84
N ILE A 8 -0.13 9.84 12.80
CA ILE A 8 0.11 10.61 11.56
C ILE A 8 1.61 10.62 11.28
N VAL A 9 2.04 9.94 10.23
CA VAL A 9 3.44 9.93 9.76
C VAL A 9 3.66 11.13 8.84
N ASN A 10 4.16 12.23 9.41
CA ASN A 10 4.15 13.56 8.76
C ASN A 10 5.51 14.26 8.64
N THR A 11 6.57 13.72 9.25
CA THR A 11 7.85 14.41 9.39
C THR A 11 9.04 13.64 8.83
N ILE A 12 8.80 12.59 8.02
CA ILE A 12 9.84 11.89 7.27
C ILE A 12 10.63 12.91 6.42
N HIS A 13 11.97 12.83 6.50
CA HIS A 13 12.84 13.70 5.71
C HIS A 13 12.58 13.54 4.20
N ARG A 14 12.64 14.66 3.48
CA ARG A 14 12.34 14.73 2.05
C ARG A 14 13.08 13.67 1.22
N ASN A 15 14.38 13.51 1.45
CA ASN A 15 15.21 12.56 0.69
C ASN A 15 14.80 11.10 0.95
N GLU A 16 14.38 10.78 2.18
CA GLU A 16 13.93 9.44 2.54
C GLU A 16 12.55 9.15 1.93
N TYR A 17 11.63 10.12 1.98
CA TYR A 17 10.34 10.03 1.29
C TYR A 17 10.53 9.86 -0.23
N ASP A 18 11.41 10.66 -0.83
CA ASP A 18 11.65 10.65 -2.28
C ASP A 18 12.28 9.33 -2.73
N LYS A 19 13.13 8.75 -1.88
CA LYS A 19 13.64 7.39 -2.08
C LYS A 19 12.52 6.36 -2.05
N VAL A 20 11.61 6.42 -1.06
CA VAL A 20 10.44 5.51 -1.00
C VAL A 20 9.59 5.61 -2.26
N VAL A 21 9.34 6.83 -2.77
CA VAL A 21 8.59 7.02 -4.02
C VAL A 21 9.32 6.43 -5.23
N THR A 22 10.63 6.67 -5.34
CA THR A 22 11.44 6.16 -6.44
C THR A 22 11.47 4.64 -6.45
N ASP A 23 11.78 4.01 -5.31
CA ASP A 23 11.84 2.55 -5.16
C ASP A 23 10.46 1.92 -5.49
N ALA A 24 9.36 2.55 -5.07
CA ALA A 24 8.00 2.09 -5.37
C ALA A 24 7.64 2.21 -6.86
N VAL A 25 8.09 3.26 -7.55
CA VAL A 25 7.87 3.43 -9.00
C VAL A 25 8.69 2.40 -9.79
N GLU A 26 9.95 2.18 -9.41
CA GLU A 26 10.80 1.17 -10.06
C GLU A 26 10.20 -0.24 -9.92
N TYR A 27 9.78 -0.61 -8.71
CA TYR A 27 9.08 -1.88 -8.49
C TYR A 27 7.80 -1.97 -9.32
N ALA A 28 7.00 -0.90 -9.39
CA ALA A 28 5.75 -0.89 -10.13
C ALA A 28 5.95 -1.08 -11.65
N ILE A 29 7.01 -0.49 -12.22
CA ILE A 29 7.38 -0.69 -13.62
C ILE A 29 7.78 -2.15 -13.87
N LEU A 30 8.65 -2.72 -13.02
CA LEU A 30 9.14 -4.10 -13.15
C LEU A 30 8.03 -5.15 -12.99
N SER A 31 7.16 -4.98 -12.00
CA SER A 31 6.11 -5.94 -11.66
C SER A 31 4.84 -5.80 -12.50
N PHE A 32 4.65 -4.67 -13.19
CA PHE A 32 3.46 -4.39 -13.99
C PHE A 32 3.09 -5.51 -14.99
N PRO A 33 4.04 -6.10 -15.76
CA PRO A 33 3.74 -7.19 -16.68
C PRO A 33 3.11 -8.44 -16.03
N PHE A 34 3.33 -8.62 -14.73
CA PHE A 34 2.91 -9.79 -13.94
C PHE A 34 1.78 -9.45 -12.97
N THR A 35 1.31 -8.20 -12.96
CA THR A 35 0.24 -7.75 -12.06
C THR A 35 -1.11 -7.76 -12.78
N VAL A 36 -2.06 -8.55 -12.25
CA VAL A 36 -3.43 -8.63 -12.77
C VAL A 36 -4.11 -7.25 -12.77
N ASN A 37 -4.79 -6.90 -13.88
CA ASN A 37 -5.56 -5.67 -14.01
C ASN A 37 -6.89 -5.70 -13.23
N ARG A 38 -6.82 -5.72 -11.89
CA ARG A 38 -7.99 -5.84 -11.01
C ARG A 38 -8.99 -4.69 -11.12
N MET A 39 -8.54 -3.54 -11.61
CA MET A 39 -9.31 -2.29 -11.72
C MET A 39 -9.77 -1.99 -13.16
N ASN A 40 -9.50 -2.90 -14.11
CA ASN A 40 -9.82 -2.75 -15.53
C ASN A 40 -9.34 -1.42 -16.13
N LEU A 41 -8.17 -0.94 -15.71
CA LEU A 41 -7.60 0.31 -16.20
C LEU A 41 -6.98 0.07 -17.57
N ILE A 42 -7.29 0.93 -18.53
CA ILE A 42 -6.81 0.81 -19.91
C ILE A 42 -5.39 1.36 -20.05
N ASN A 43 -5.09 2.47 -19.35
CA ASN A 43 -3.81 3.15 -19.43
C ASN A 43 -2.74 2.47 -18.55
N ILE A 44 -1.57 2.20 -19.14
CA ILE A 44 -0.42 1.54 -18.47
C ILE A 44 0.16 2.40 -17.36
N THR A 45 0.39 3.68 -17.64
CA THR A 45 0.90 4.65 -16.65
C THR A 45 -0.02 4.71 -15.44
N ASP A 46 -1.34 4.70 -15.62
CA ASP A 46 -2.29 4.70 -14.50
C ASP A 46 -2.24 3.40 -13.68
N ARG A 47 -1.98 2.26 -14.33
CA ARG A 47 -1.78 0.98 -13.64
C ARG A 47 -0.50 0.98 -12.83
N ILE A 48 0.62 1.41 -13.42
CA ILE A 48 1.91 1.55 -12.73
C ILE A 48 1.76 2.51 -11.54
N LYS A 49 1.10 3.66 -11.73
CA LYS A 49 0.82 4.62 -10.66
C LYS A 49 0.03 4.00 -9.50
N ASN A 50 -0.95 3.13 -9.78
CA ASN A 50 -1.72 2.47 -8.72
C ASN A 50 -0.93 1.40 -7.97
N ILE A 51 -0.04 0.65 -8.63
CA ILE A 51 0.88 -0.28 -7.96
C ILE A 51 1.83 0.50 -7.05
N ALA A 52 2.46 1.56 -7.60
CA ALA A 52 3.39 2.40 -6.87
C ALA A 52 2.74 3.04 -5.63
N LYS A 53 1.48 3.48 -5.72
CA LYS A 53 0.73 4.02 -4.56
C LYS A 53 0.61 3.05 -3.39
N GLY A 54 0.42 1.76 -3.66
CA GLY A 54 0.43 0.72 -2.61
C GLY A 54 1.81 0.61 -1.97
N LYS A 55 2.85 0.45 -2.80
CA LYS A 55 4.24 0.33 -2.33
C LYS A 55 4.77 1.58 -1.61
N ILE A 56 4.29 2.78 -1.95
CA ILE A 56 4.59 4.01 -1.19
C ILE A 56 4.04 3.89 0.23
N ALA A 57 2.80 3.44 0.41
CA ALA A 57 2.22 3.29 1.75
C ALA A 57 2.99 2.25 2.59
N GLU A 58 3.37 1.12 1.98
CA GLU A 58 4.23 0.11 2.61
C GLU A 58 5.59 0.68 3.01
N GLY A 59 6.28 1.35 2.08
CA GLY A 59 7.59 1.94 2.33
C GLY A 59 7.57 3.01 3.43
N LEU A 60 6.55 3.87 3.46
CA LEU A 60 6.39 4.86 4.52
C LEU A 60 6.13 4.20 5.89
N PHE A 61 5.36 3.10 5.91
CA PHE A 61 5.14 2.33 7.14
C PHE A 61 6.46 1.69 7.62
N PHE A 62 7.25 1.11 6.72
CA PHE A 62 8.54 0.51 7.09
C PHE A 62 9.56 1.56 7.56
N THR A 63 9.59 2.74 6.94
CA THR A 63 10.36 3.89 7.45
C THR A 63 9.91 4.24 8.86
N PHE A 64 8.60 4.37 9.11
CA PHE A 64 8.07 4.62 10.45
C PHE A 64 8.53 3.53 11.45
N CYS A 65 8.36 2.25 11.12
CA CYS A 65 8.75 1.15 12.00
C CYS A 65 10.24 1.18 12.34
N LYS A 66 11.11 1.36 11.33
CA LYS A 66 12.57 1.42 11.48
C LYS A 66 12.99 2.50 12.47
N HIS A 67 12.45 3.71 12.35
CA HIS A 67 12.83 4.84 13.20
C HIS A 67 12.22 4.77 14.61
N ASN A 68 11.20 3.94 14.82
CA ASN A 68 10.51 3.80 16.10
C ASN A 68 10.80 2.47 16.83
N GLY A 69 11.82 1.73 16.38
CA GLY A 69 12.25 0.48 17.01
C GLY A 69 11.26 -0.67 16.88
N ILE A 70 10.39 -0.63 15.86
CA ILE A 70 9.43 -1.70 15.57
C ILE A 70 10.07 -2.63 14.55
N ILE A 71 10.31 -3.89 14.94
CA ILE A 71 11.01 -4.88 14.12
C ILE A 71 10.00 -5.60 13.21
N ALA A 72 9.66 -4.97 12.09
CA ALA A 72 8.86 -5.59 11.03
C ALA A 72 9.78 -6.32 10.02
N ASP A 73 9.63 -7.64 9.92
CA ASP A 73 10.40 -8.46 8.97
C ASP A 73 9.68 -8.55 7.63
N TYR A 74 9.96 -7.59 6.77
CA TYR A 74 9.51 -7.60 5.37
C TYR A 74 10.40 -8.48 4.48
N SER A 75 11.61 -8.82 4.92
CA SER A 75 12.57 -9.59 4.10
C SER A 75 12.11 -11.02 3.85
N ARG A 76 11.51 -11.67 4.86
CA ARG A 76 10.91 -13.01 4.74
C ARG A 76 9.66 -13.03 3.87
N CYS A 77 8.98 -11.88 3.75
CA CYS A 77 7.79 -11.73 2.93
C CYS A 77 8.11 -11.32 1.49
N ASN A 78 9.32 -10.83 1.23
CA ASN A 78 9.75 -10.38 -0.07
C ASN A 78 9.67 -11.51 -1.10
N THR A 79 9.04 -11.21 -2.22
CA THR A 79 8.85 -12.12 -3.34
C THR A 79 9.43 -11.51 -4.60
N PRO A 80 9.95 -12.32 -5.53
CA PRO A 80 10.35 -11.81 -6.83
C PRO A 80 9.21 -11.03 -7.51
N PHE A 81 9.54 -9.97 -8.24
CA PHE A 81 8.57 -9.05 -8.88
C PHE A 81 7.59 -9.72 -9.86
N TYR A 82 7.84 -10.97 -10.23
CA TYR A 82 7.08 -11.78 -11.17
C TYR A 82 6.19 -12.85 -10.49
N THR A 83 6.14 -12.89 -9.16
CA THR A 83 5.25 -13.78 -8.39
C THR A 83 4.24 -12.99 -7.56
N ILE A 84 3.28 -13.68 -6.96
CA ILE A 84 2.31 -13.05 -6.04
C ILE A 84 3.02 -12.80 -4.71
N ASP A 85 2.96 -11.56 -4.23
CA ASP A 85 3.37 -11.22 -2.87
C ASP A 85 2.67 -12.13 -1.86
N LYS A 86 3.45 -12.71 -0.94
CA LYS A 86 2.90 -13.55 0.12
C LYS A 86 2.05 -12.69 1.06
N ARG A 87 2.72 -11.71 1.66
CA ARG A 87 2.25 -10.72 2.65
C ARG A 87 3.17 -9.52 2.60
N ASP A 88 2.84 -8.44 3.30
CA ASP A 88 3.68 -7.25 3.31
C ASP A 88 4.84 -7.40 4.32
N PHE A 89 4.60 -7.97 5.50
CA PHE A 89 5.64 -8.19 6.53
C PHE A 89 5.22 -9.20 7.62
N ILE A 90 6.18 -9.64 8.42
CA ILE A 90 5.96 -10.37 9.69
C ILE A 90 6.23 -9.44 10.87
N LEU A 91 5.35 -9.44 11.87
CA LEU A 91 5.50 -8.65 13.10
C LEU A 91 4.83 -9.36 14.28
N ASP A 92 5.54 -9.47 15.40
CA ASP A 92 5.10 -10.12 16.65
C ASP A 92 4.49 -11.52 16.45
N ASN A 93 5.13 -12.34 15.62
CA ASN A 93 4.69 -13.70 15.25
C ASN A 93 3.41 -13.77 14.39
N TYR A 94 2.99 -12.68 13.76
CA TYR A 94 1.88 -12.66 12.80
C TYR A 94 2.35 -12.24 11.41
N GLU A 95 1.63 -12.71 10.40
CA GLU A 95 1.67 -12.17 9.04
C GLU A 95 0.81 -10.92 8.93
N TRP A 96 1.28 -9.91 8.21
CA TRP A 96 0.57 -8.66 8.06
C TRP A 96 0.41 -8.24 6.60
N ASP A 97 -0.78 -7.74 6.28
CA ASP A 97 -1.06 -6.97 5.06
C ASP A 97 -1.51 -5.55 5.44
N ILE A 98 -1.00 -4.56 4.73
CA ILE A 98 -1.43 -3.16 4.80
C ILE A 98 -2.55 -2.93 3.79
N LYS A 99 -3.67 -2.42 4.28
CA LYS A 99 -4.83 -2.00 3.48
C LYS A 99 -4.92 -0.49 3.51
N ASN A 100 -4.13 0.14 2.63
CA ASN A 100 -4.12 1.59 2.47
C ASN A 100 -5.26 2.08 1.56
N ASN A 101 -5.94 3.16 1.98
CA ASN A 101 -7.00 3.81 1.22
C ASN A 101 -6.71 5.30 1.00
N PHE A 102 -7.09 5.82 -0.17
CA PHE A 102 -6.89 7.23 -0.52
C PHE A 102 -8.16 8.04 -0.32
N ILE A 103 -8.09 9.07 0.53
CA ILE A 103 -9.23 9.91 0.92
C ILE A 103 -9.14 11.33 0.34
N ILE A 104 -10.26 11.89 -0.06
CA ILE A 104 -10.37 13.24 -0.64
C ILE A 104 -10.64 14.23 0.48
N HIS A 105 -9.75 15.20 0.66
CA HIS A 105 -9.95 16.36 1.53
C HIS A 105 -8.96 17.47 1.13
N ASN A 106 -9.17 18.69 1.63
CA ASN A 106 -8.35 19.85 1.26
C ASN A 106 -7.13 20.06 2.16
N ASN A 107 -7.23 19.66 3.43
CA ASN A 107 -6.20 19.88 4.44
C ASN A 107 -5.07 18.83 4.35
N LYS A 108 -3.96 19.03 5.08
CA LYS A 108 -2.87 18.03 5.17
C LYS A 108 -3.32 16.72 5.84
N VAL A 109 -4.23 16.83 6.79
CA VAL A 109 -4.93 15.74 7.48
C VAL A 109 -6.43 15.94 7.35
N LEU A 110 -7.22 14.88 7.50
CA LEU A 110 -8.68 14.95 7.49
C LEU A 110 -9.16 15.83 8.64
N ALA A 111 -10.12 16.72 8.35
CA ALA A 111 -10.73 17.56 9.39
C ALA A 111 -11.71 16.74 10.26
N ASP A 112 -12.45 15.84 9.62
CA ASP A 112 -13.29 14.85 10.29
C ASP A 112 -12.48 13.78 11.04
N ASP A 113 -13.19 13.01 11.86
CA ASP A 113 -12.67 11.92 12.69
C ASP A 113 -12.32 10.68 11.84
N TYR A 114 -11.03 10.31 11.82
CA TYR A 114 -10.52 9.14 11.10
C TYR A 114 -11.16 7.84 11.59
N THR A 115 -11.62 7.76 12.85
CA THR A 115 -12.26 6.56 13.39
C THR A 115 -13.61 6.23 12.75
N ASN A 116 -14.24 7.19 12.05
CA ASN A 116 -15.46 6.98 11.26
C ASN A 116 -15.19 6.43 9.85
N LEU A 117 -13.93 6.38 9.41
CA LEU A 117 -13.61 5.77 8.11
C LEU A 117 -13.82 4.25 8.17
N PRO A 118 -14.14 3.62 7.02
CA PRO A 118 -14.29 2.17 6.97
C PRO A 118 -12.93 1.46 6.83
N ALA A 119 -12.73 0.42 7.62
CA ALA A 119 -11.74 -0.62 7.36
C ALA A 119 -12.22 -1.49 6.19
N LEU A 120 -11.65 -1.34 4.98
CA LEU A 120 -12.11 -2.06 3.80
C LEU A 120 -11.21 -3.25 3.44
N VAL A 121 -11.84 -4.38 3.13
CA VAL A 121 -11.19 -5.55 2.50
C VAL A 121 -11.98 -5.98 1.26
N PRO A 122 -11.37 -6.12 0.07
CA PRO A 122 -12.07 -6.57 -1.13
C PRO A 122 -12.75 -7.94 -0.99
N ASP A 123 -14.02 -8.04 -1.39
CA ASP A 123 -14.86 -9.26 -1.32
C ASP A 123 -15.74 -9.39 -2.59
N ARG A 124 -15.12 -9.31 -3.78
CA ARG A 124 -15.84 -9.27 -5.06
C ARG A 124 -16.32 -10.65 -5.53
N PHE A 125 -15.59 -11.71 -5.19
CA PHE A 125 -15.86 -13.09 -5.59
C PHE A 125 -15.24 -14.07 -4.58
N ASN A 126 -15.60 -15.36 -4.66
CA ASN A 126 -15.27 -16.40 -3.67
C ASN A 126 -13.77 -16.68 -3.42
N ARG A 127 -12.86 -16.01 -4.11
CA ARG A 127 -11.40 -16.16 -3.98
C ARG A 127 -10.66 -14.81 -3.90
N ASP A 128 -11.39 -13.73 -3.60
CA ASP A 128 -10.82 -12.40 -3.44
C ASP A 128 -10.13 -12.25 -2.06
N GLN A 129 -9.59 -11.07 -1.73
CA GLN A 129 -8.78 -10.89 -0.53
C GLN A 129 -9.48 -11.32 0.77
N TRP A 130 -10.78 -11.06 0.92
CA TRP A 130 -11.51 -11.45 2.12
C TRP A 130 -11.52 -12.97 2.35
N SER A 131 -11.62 -13.79 1.30
CA SER A 131 -11.62 -15.26 1.48
C SER A 131 -10.28 -15.76 2.02
N LYS A 132 -9.19 -15.06 1.70
CA LYS A 132 -7.81 -15.42 2.06
C LYS A 132 -7.33 -14.85 3.39
N ARG A 133 -8.18 -14.13 4.12
CA ARG A 133 -7.81 -13.42 5.36
C ARG A 133 -7.23 -14.30 6.48
N ASN A 134 -7.41 -15.62 6.42
CA ASN A 134 -6.85 -16.58 7.38
C ASN A 134 -5.78 -17.49 6.75
N GLU A 135 -5.47 -17.34 5.47
CA GLU A 135 -4.56 -18.24 4.73
C GLU A 135 -3.10 -17.85 4.97
N MET A 136 -2.45 -18.43 5.98
CA MET A 136 -1.03 -18.18 6.24
C MET A 136 -0.13 -18.66 5.09
N GLN A 137 0.92 -17.90 4.81
CA GLN A 137 1.93 -18.19 3.77
C GLN A 137 3.27 -18.68 4.37
N HIS A 138 3.45 -18.54 5.68
CA HIS A 138 4.63 -18.95 6.43
C HIS A 138 4.24 -19.86 7.61
N ASN A 139 4.98 -20.95 7.76
CA ASN A 139 4.76 -21.92 8.83
C ASN A 139 5.22 -21.38 10.19
N GLY A 140 4.52 -21.78 11.27
CA GLY A 140 4.91 -21.48 12.65
C GLY A 140 4.45 -20.12 13.19
N LEU A 141 3.74 -19.32 12.39
CA LEU A 141 3.17 -18.04 12.82
C LEU A 141 1.79 -18.22 13.46
N SER A 142 1.38 -17.23 14.26
CA SER A 142 0.13 -17.25 15.03
C SER A 142 -1.11 -16.91 14.20
N GLY A 143 -0.97 -16.31 13.03
CA GLY A 143 -2.08 -15.95 12.17
C GLY A 143 -1.78 -14.81 11.21
N VAL A 144 -2.84 -14.29 10.59
CA VAL A 144 -2.82 -13.16 9.67
C VAL A 144 -3.52 -11.97 10.32
N ARG A 145 -2.96 -10.77 10.15
CA ARG A 145 -3.52 -9.49 10.57
C ARG A 145 -3.55 -8.52 9.40
N LEU A 146 -4.54 -7.63 9.41
CA LEU A 146 -4.69 -6.57 8.42
C LEU A 146 -4.50 -5.23 9.13
N LEU A 147 -3.53 -4.43 8.70
CA LEU A 147 -3.34 -3.06 9.17
C LEU A 147 -4.09 -2.11 8.24
N PHE A 148 -4.92 -1.23 8.78
CA PHE A 148 -5.64 -0.24 7.99
C PHE A 148 -4.93 1.11 8.05
N SER A 149 -4.75 1.73 6.89
CA SER A 149 -4.12 3.03 6.77
C SER A 149 -4.80 3.89 5.72
N PHE A 150 -4.55 5.20 5.83
CA PHE A 150 -5.09 6.18 4.90
C PHE A 150 -4.03 7.17 4.44
N MET A 151 -4.18 7.65 3.21
CA MET A 151 -3.39 8.75 2.67
C MET A 151 -4.31 9.73 1.95
N LYS A 152 -3.93 11.01 1.89
CA LYS A 152 -4.65 11.98 1.08
C LYS A 152 -4.56 11.61 -0.40
N ARG A 153 -5.68 11.71 -1.13
CA ARG A 153 -5.78 11.47 -2.57
C ARG A 153 -5.23 12.66 -3.35
N ASP A 154 -3.91 12.84 -3.28
CA ASP A 154 -3.17 13.81 -4.09
C ASP A 154 -2.39 13.11 -5.21
N GLU A 155 -2.00 13.89 -6.22
CA GLU A 155 -0.99 13.44 -7.18
C GLU A 155 0.38 13.44 -6.48
N ILE A 156 0.84 12.25 -6.06
CA ILE A 156 2.12 12.09 -5.36
C ILE A 156 3.28 12.38 -6.33
N PHE A 157 3.19 11.85 -7.56
CA PHE A 157 4.22 11.98 -8.57
C PHE A 157 3.65 11.96 -10.00
N LYS A 158 4.40 12.56 -10.93
CA LYS A 158 4.26 12.37 -12.37
C LYS A 158 5.38 11.47 -12.88
N MET A 159 5.01 10.51 -13.71
CA MET A 159 5.92 9.62 -14.40
C MET A 159 5.63 9.72 -15.90
N VAL A 160 6.67 9.91 -16.69
CA VAL A 160 6.59 9.94 -18.16
C VAL A 160 7.57 8.93 -18.73
N LEU A 161 7.09 8.15 -19.69
CA LEU A 161 7.86 7.22 -20.50
C LEU A 161 7.98 7.80 -21.91
N THR A 162 9.09 7.56 -22.58
CA THR A 162 9.16 7.78 -24.03
C THR A 162 8.30 6.74 -24.76
N ASP A 163 7.93 7.01 -26.02
CA ASP A 163 7.14 6.07 -26.83
C ASP A 163 7.83 4.70 -26.94
N GLU A 164 9.16 4.69 -27.08
CA GLU A 164 9.93 3.44 -27.13
C GLU A 164 9.92 2.66 -25.81
N GLN A 165 9.94 3.34 -24.66
CA GLN A 165 9.85 2.72 -23.35
C GLN A 165 8.45 2.14 -23.12
N ASP A 166 7.41 2.88 -23.48
CA ASP A 166 6.02 2.42 -23.41
C ASP A 166 5.82 1.18 -24.31
N GLU A 167 6.38 1.18 -25.52
CA GLU A 167 6.35 0.03 -26.43
C GLU A 167 7.05 -1.20 -25.83
N LEU A 168 8.23 -1.03 -25.21
CA LEU A 168 8.94 -2.12 -24.53
C LEU A 168 8.07 -2.74 -23.43
N ILE A 169 7.49 -1.91 -22.55
CA ILE A 169 6.63 -2.38 -21.46
C ILE A 169 5.39 -3.07 -22.00
N ARG A 170 4.76 -2.54 -23.06
CA ARG A 170 3.61 -3.16 -23.75
C ARG A 170 3.95 -4.53 -24.32
N LYS A 171 5.12 -4.66 -24.95
CA LYS A 171 5.59 -5.93 -25.51
C LYS A 171 5.81 -6.98 -24.43
N ILE A 172 6.36 -6.60 -23.28
CA ILE A 172 6.54 -7.51 -22.14
C ILE A 172 5.17 -7.86 -21.54
N TYR A 173 4.29 -6.89 -21.36
CA TYR A 173 2.93 -7.13 -20.87
C TYR A 173 2.12 -8.02 -21.81
N SER A 174 2.23 -7.87 -23.13
CA SER A 174 1.48 -8.70 -24.09
C SER A 174 1.90 -10.17 -24.04
N LYS A 175 3.15 -10.45 -23.65
CA LYS A 175 3.67 -11.80 -23.40
C LYS A 175 3.11 -12.40 -22.11
N TYR A 176 3.16 -11.68 -20.99
CA TYR A 176 2.84 -12.24 -19.67
C TYR A 176 1.42 -11.98 -19.18
N LYS A 177 0.76 -10.93 -19.66
CA LYS A 177 -0.66 -10.59 -19.43
C LYS A 177 -1.10 -10.62 -17.96
N GLY A 178 -0.22 -10.20 -17.05
CA GLY A 178 -0.50 -10.20 -15.61
C GLY A 178 -0.45 -11.58 -14.96
N GLN A 179 0.15 -12.59 -15.61
CA GLN A 179 0.33 -13.92 -15.07
C GLN A 179 1.67 -14.05 -14.34
N THR A 180 1.67 -14.75 -13.22
CA THR A 180 2.86 -15.03 -12.42
C THR A 180 3.78 -16.03 -13.11
N GLN A 181 5.07 -15.94 -12.85
CA GLN A 181 6.10 -16.81 -13.46
C GLN A 181 6.77 -17.69 -12.42
N ASN A 182 7.15 -18.91 -12.81
CA ASN A 182 7.86 -19.85 -11.93
C ASN A 182 9.38 -19.61 -11.88
N ALA A 183 9.91 -18.82 -12.82
CA ALA A 183 11.31 -18.44 -12.92
C ALA A 183 11.42 -16.98 -13.38
N ALA A 184 12.60 -16.39 -13.20
CA ALA A 184 12.87 -15.02 -13.62
C ALA A 184 12.60 -14.86 -15.13
N PRO A 185 11.67 -13.96 -15.53
CA PRO A 185 11.26 -13.80 -16.92
C PRO A 185 12.30 -13.08 -17.78
N PHE A 186 13.15 -12.27 -17.12
CA PHE A 186 14.26 -11.51 -17.69
C PHE A 186 15.19 -11.09 -16.54
N ASP A 187 16.43 -10.75 -16.90
CA ASP A 187 17.38 -10.12 -15.98
C ASP A 187 16.99 -8.65 -15.72
N THR A 188 17.07 -8.22 -14.46
CA THR A 188 16.62 -6.87 -14.06
C THR A 188 17.55 -5.78 -14.57
N ASP A 189 18.85 -6.04 -14.66
CA ASP A 189 19.82 -5.07 -15.12
C ASP A 189 19.72 -4.92 -16.64
N GLU A 190 19.54 -6.02 -17.37
CA GLU A 190 19.24 -5.99 -18.80
C GLU A 190 17.95 -5.20 -19.09
N PHE A 191 16.90 -5.40 -18.30
CA PHE A 191 15.66 -4.64 -18.43
C PHE A 191 15.90 -3.14 -18.23
N TRP A 192 16.60 -2.73 -17.17
CA TRP A 192 16.85 -1.32 -16.91
C TRP A 192 17.79 -0.69 -17.95
N ASN A 193 18.79 -1.43 -18.43
CA ASN A 193 19.65 -0.99 -19.54
C ASN A 193 18.85 -0.76 -20.82
N ALA A 194 17.89 -1.64 -21.13
CA ALA A 194 16.98 -1.45 -22.26
C ALA A 194 16.09 -0.21 -22.08
N MET A 195 15.55 0.02 -20.88
CA MET A 195 14.77 1.22 -20.54
C MET A 195 15.60 2.50 -20.71
N ILE A 196 16.84 2.51 -20.23
CA ILE A 196 17.78 3.65 -20.35
C ILE A 196 18.08 3.95 -21.81
N LYS A 197 18.42 2.91 -22.59
CA LYS A 197 18.71 3.06 -24.03
C LYS A 197 17.54 3.68 -24.78
N LYS A 198 16.32 3.19 -24.52
CA LYS A 198 15.07 3.67 -25.13
C LYS A 198 14.59 5.02 -24.60
N GLY A 199 15.10 5.43 -23.44
CA GLY A 199 14.81 6.71 -22.80
C GLY A 199 15.85 7.80 -23.06
N GLY A 200 16.74 7.62 -24.04
CA GLY A 200 17.80 8.58 -24.34
C GLY A 200 18.76 8.82 -23.17
N GLY A 201 19.06 7.76 -22.39
CA GLY A 201 19.94 7.83 -21.21
C GLY A 201 19.23 7.88 -19.86
N ASN A 202 17.89 7.93 -19.83
CA ASN A 202 17.11 7.94 -18.59
C ASN A 202 16.25 6.68 -18.45
N LYS A 203 16.14 6.11 -17.24
CA LYS A 203 15.24 4.97 -16.97
C LYS A 203 13.77 5.32 -17.26
N TYR A 204 13.37 6.53 -16.86
CA TYR A 204 12.06 7.17 -17.05
C TYR A 204 12.17 8.59 -16.45
N MET A 205 11.22 9.47 -16.75
CA MET A 205 11.15 10.78 -16.10
C MET A 205 10.24 10.68 -14.87
N LEU A 206 10.74 11.13 -13.70
CA LEU A 206 9.99 11.17 -12.45
C LEU A 206 10.02 12.57 -11.84
N GLN A 207 8.84 13.11 -11.55
CA GLN A 207 8.69 14.33 -10.77
C GLN A 207 7.81 14.05 -9.55
N ILE A 208 8.37 14.20 -8.34
CA ILE A 208 7.62 14.08 -7.09
C ILE A 208 6.95 15.43 -6.79
N ILE A 209 5.62 15.43 -6.72
CA ILE A 209 4.79 16.63 -6.62
C ILE A 209 4.37 16.85 -5.18
N ASN A 210 3.82 15.82 -4.53
CA ASN A 210 3.29 15.88 -3.17
C ASN A 210 3.85 14.76 -2.30
N ARG A 211 3.86 14.99 -0.99
CA ARG A 211 4.29 14.03 0.05
C ARG A 211 3.18 13.87 1.10
N PRO A 212 2.02 13.30 0.73
CA PRO A 212 0.91 13.11 1.66
C PRO A 212 1.33 12.22 2.83
N TYR A 213 0.74 12.50 3.99
CA TYR A 213 1.02 11.75 5.21
C TYR A 213 0.41 10.35 5.15
N LEU A 214 1.12 9.38 5.69
CA LEU A 214 0.56 8.06 6.00
C LEU A 214 -0.14 8.15 7.36
N VAL A 215 -1.41 7.79 7.40
CA VAL A 215 -2.21 7.73 8.62
C VAL A 215 -2.38 6.27 9.01
N ILE A 216 -1.77 5.87 10.11
CA ILE A 216 -1.84 4.51 10.64
C ILE A 216 -2.97 4.46 11.68
N THR A 217 -3.87 3.49 11.54
CA THR A 217 -5.10 3.42 12.33
C THR A 217 -5.17 2.13 13.14
N GLY A 218 -6.26 1.37 13.00
CA GLY A 218 -6.45 0.09 13.66
C GLY A 218 -6.01 -1.10 12.83
N TYR A 219 -6.03 -2.27 13.46
CA TYR A 219 -5.79 -3.54 12.80
C TYR A 219 -6.90 -4.55 13.09
N ALA A 220 -6.98 -5.61 12.28
CA ALA A 220 -7.92 -6.71 12.48
C ALA A 220 -7.22 -8.06 12.31
N GLY A 221 -7.46 -8.97 13.24
CA GLY A 221 -7.14 -10.39 13.14
C GLY A 221 -8.40 -11.24 13.11
N ARG A 222 -8.23 -12.53 13.42
CA ARG A 222 -9.31 -13.53 13.45
C ARG A 222 -10.45 -13.12 14.38
N GLU A 223 -10.10 -12.45 15.48
CA GLU A 223 -10.96 -11.98 16.56
C GLU A 223 -11.91 -10.87 16.06
N GLU A 224 -11.41 -9.95 15.24
CA GLU A 224 -12.17 -8.81 14.72
C GLU A 224 -12.91 -9.13 13.42
N PHE A 225 -12.52 -10.16 12.65
CA PHE A 225 -13.17 -10.46 11.36
C PHE A 225 -14.67 -10.70 11.45
N LYS A 226 -15.20 -11.10 12.62
CA LYS A 226 -16.64 -11.23 12.88
C LYS A 226 -17.40 -9.89 12.83
N LEU A 227 -16.70 -8.77 12.99
CA LEU A 227 -17.26 -7.42 12.93
C LEU A 227 -17.50 -6.95 11.50
N PHE A 228 -16.84 -7.57 10.51
CA PHE A 228 -16.92 -7.15 9.13
C PHE A 228 -18.23 -7.60 8.46
N ARG A 229 -18.89 -6.67 7.79
CA ARG A 229 -20.15 -6.88 7.06
C ARG A 229 -19.95 -6.62 5.57
N LYS A 230 -20.75 -7.28 4.74
CA LYS A 230 -20.68 -7.11 3.29
C LYS A 230 -21.19 -5.72 2.93
N GLN A 231 -20.41 -4.99 2.14
CA GLN A 231 -20.66 -3.61 1.76
C GLN A 231 -20.67 -3.49 0.22
N LYS A 232 -21.77 -2.96 -0.31
CA LYS A 232 -21.87 -2.60 -1.73
C LYS A 232 -21.06 -1.34 -2.03
N PRO A 233 -20.70 -1.08 -3.30
CA PRO A 233 -20.12 0.20 -3.72
C PRO A 233 -20.91 1.40 -3.16
N GLY A 234 -20.19 2.44 -2.73
CA GLY A 234 -20.81 3.55 -2.01
C GLY A 234 -19.81 4.62 -1.56
N ALA A 235 -20.34 5.68 -0.94
CA ALA A 235 -19.59 6.79 -0.39
C ALA A 235 -19.60 6.73 1.14
N PHE A 236 -18.52 7.21 1.77
CA PHE A 236 -18.35 7.38 3.21
C PHE A 236 -17.94 8.83 3.50
N LEU A 237 -18.22 9.29 4.72
CA LEU A 237 -17.88 10.64 5.21
C LEU A 237 -18.19 11.73 4.19
N ASN A 238 -19.47 11.90 3.86
CA ASN A 238 -19.95 12.91 2.91
C ASN A 238 -19.23 12.90 1.53
N GLY A 239 -18.71 11.75 1.12
CA GLY A 239 -18.02 11.59 -0.16
C GLY A 239 -16.51 11.76 -0.12
N ALA A 240 -15.90 12.00 1.06
CA ALA A 240 -14.46 12.01 1.24
C ALA A 240 -13.82 10.68 0.83
N PHE A 241 -14.56 9.57 0.95
CA PHE A 241 -14.11 8.28 0.47
C PHE A 241 -15.19 7.56 -0.34
N ARG A 242 -14.81 6.92 -1.44
CA ARG A 242 -15.73 6.19 -2.32
C ARG A 242 -15.13 4.88 -2.76
N THR A 243 -15.91 3.81 -2.64
CA THR A 243 -15.55 2.49 -3.15
C THR A 243 -16.39 2.13 -4.37
N ARG A 244 -15.74 1.53 -5.37
CA ARG A 244 -16.36 1.07 -6.63
C ARG A 244 -16.59 -0.43 -6.66
N ILE A 245 -16.15 -1.15 -5.63
CA ILE A 245 -16.19 -2.61 -5.59
C ILE A 245 -16.94 -3.08 -4.35
N ILE A 246 -17.39 -4.33 -4.37
CA ILE A 246 -17.92 -5.00 -3.17
C ILE A 246 -16.76 -5.24 -2.20
N ASN A 247 -16.96 -4.86 -0.95
CA ASN A 247 -16.01 -5.04 0.14
C ASN A 247 -16.67 -5.75 1.32
N ARG A 248 -15.83 -6.13 2.27
CA ARG A 248 -16.19 -6.34 3.66
C ARG A 248 -15.68 -5.14 4.45
N ASN A 249 -16.49 -4.59 5.34
CA ASN A 249 -16.10 -3.45 6.14
C ASN A 249 -16.58 -3.49 7.58
N THR A 250 -15.89 -2.72 8.40
CA THR A 250 -16.35 -2.24 9.70
C THR A 250 -15.78 -0.84 9.93
N GLU A 251 -16.26 -0.10 10.92
CA GLU A 251 -15.71 1.23 11.24
C GLU A 251 -14.39 1.09 11.99
N ILE A 252 -13.42 1.98 11.71
CA ILE A 252 -12.11 1.96 12.36
C ILE A 252 -12.23 2.04 13.89
N ARG A 253 -13.19 2.81 14.43
CA ARG A 253 -13.46 2.88 15.88
C ARG A 253 -13.72 1.53 16.55
N THR A 254 -14.19 0.53 15.81
CA THR A 254 -14.49 -0.80 16.36
C THR A 254 -13.26 -1.71 16.46
N LEU A 255 -12.14 -1.28 15.87
CA LEU A 255 -10.90 -2.05 15.84
C LEU A 255 -9.94 -1.63 16.98
N PRO A 256 -9.02 -2.54 17.40
CA PRO A 256 -7.89 -2.17 18.23
C PRO A 256 -6.95 -1.23 17.48
N SER A 257 -6.38 -0.25 18.19
CA SER A 257 -5.39 0.67 17.62
C SER A 257 -4.07 -0.05 17.34
N PHE A 258 -3.39 0.28 16.25
CA PHE A 258 -2.00 -0.15 16.08
C PHE A 258 -1.10 0.35 17.22
N ALA A 259 -1.39 1.54 17.76
CA ALA A 259 -0.61 2.14 18.83
C ALA A 259 -0.65 1.34 20.15
N THR A 260 -1.67 0.51 20.38
CA THR A 260 -1.74 -0.32 21.60
C THR A 260 -0.72 -1.45 21.61
N LEU A 261 -0.17 -1.83 20.45
CA LEU A 261 0.92 -2.81 20.34
C LEU A 261 2.25 -2.25 20.85
N TYR A 262 2.42 -0.92 20.83
CA TYR A 262 3.68 -0.25 21.13
C TYR A 262 3.47 0.92 22.10
N PRO A 263 3.20 0.66 23.39
CA PRO A 263 2.94 1.70 24.38
C PRO A 263 4.06 2.77 24.48
N HIS A 264 5.31 2.41 24.17
CA HIS A 264 6.45 3.32 24.20
C HIS A 264 6.31 4.52 23.25
N LEU A 265 5.51 4.38 22.18
CA LEU A 265 5.24 5.45 21.22
C LEU A 265 4.56 6.67 21.85
N LYS A 266 3.87 6.50 22.99
CA LYS A 266 3.26 7.61 23.77
C LYS A 266 4.30 8.55 24.36
N HIS A 267 5.51 8.06 24.60
CA HIS A 267 6.59 8.84 25.19
C HIS A 267 7.51 9.43 24.13
N LYS A 268 7.75 8.67 23.06
CA LYS A 268 8.69 9.06 22.01
C LYS A 268 8.30 8.45 20.68
N MET A 269 8.15 9.31 19.68
CA MET A 269 7.84 8.92 18.31
C MET A 269 8.71 9.75 17.35
N TYR A 270 9.28 9.09 16.35
CA TYR A 270 10.07 9.71 15.30
C TYR A 270 9.26 9.72 14.00
N TYR A 271 9.35 10.85 13.29
CA TYR A 271 8.67 11.11 12.01
C TYR A 271 7.15 11.01 12.02
N ALA A 272 6.55 10.98 13.20
CA ALA A 272 5.13 10.85 13.38
C ALA A 272 4.68 11.46 14.70
N GLU A 273 3.38 11.72 14.81
CA GLU A 273 2.72 12.17 16.03
C GLU A 273 1.33 11.52 16.16
N PHE A 274 0.79 11.51 17.38
CA PHE A 274 -0.62 11.18 17.57
C PHE A 274 -1.52 12.31 17.07
N ARG A 275 -2.64 11.93 16.46
CA ARG A 275 -3.67 12.87 16.05
C ARG A 275 -4.20 13.62 17.28
N LYS A 276 -4.08 14.95 17.27
CA LYS A 276 -4.64 15.80 18.32
C LYS A 276 -6.16 15.90 18.14
N THR A 277 -6.90 15.65 19.20
CA THR A 277 -8.32 15.95 19.30
C THR A 277 -8.49 17.43 19.65
N HIS A 278 -9.28 18.15 18.85
CA HIS A 278 -9.69 19.53 19.15
C HIS A 278 -10.97 19.52 19.98
#